data_AF-S8BYB7-F1
#
_entry.id   AF-S8BYB7-F1
#
_cell.length_a   1.000
_cell.length_b   1.000
_cell.length_c   1.000
_cell.angle_alpha   90.00
_cell.angle_beta   90.00
_cell.angle_gamma   90.00
#
_symmetry.space_group_name_H-M   'P 1'
#
loop_
_entity.id
_entity.type
_entity.pdbx_description
1 polymer ?
#
loop_
_entity_poly.entity_id
_entity_poly.type
_entity_poly.pdbx_seq_one_letter_code
_entity_poly.pdbx_strand_id
1 'polypeptide(L)'
;YGEGWDFGEVYKNARGTNATQFNVSGTGIGSFNDRIRDAILGGSPFGHPLQQGFITGLALEPNGHDHGSASAVDHMLAVMKDHIQVGMAANLKDFVLTNHEGQEVKGCEIRMHDRTPVAFASSPSETVNYVSAHDNETLFDAVSLKAPARLTVEERCRMNHLATSIIALSQ
;
A
#
# COMPACT_ATOMS: atom_id res chain seq x y z
N TYR A 1 -4.07 -3.91 -18.35
CA TYR A 1 -3.40 -3.37 -17.15
C TYR A 1 -1.93 -3.78 -17.19
N GLY A 2 -1.07 -3.21 -16.33
CA GLY A 2 0.35 -3.57 -16.28
C GLY A 2 1.08 -2.99 -15.07
N GLU A 3 2.40 -3.10 -15.10
CA GLU A 3 3.31 -2.61 -14.06
C GLU A 3 3.86 -1.22 -14.44
N GLY A 4 3.23 -0.17 -13.93
CA GLY A 4 3.59 1.22 -14.26
C GLY A 4 4.76 1.80 -13.45
N TRP A 5 5.76 1.00 -13.09
CA TRP A 5 6.92 1.42 -12.28
C TRP A 5 7.82 2.41 -13.06
N ASP A 6 8.28 3.49 -12.42
CA ASP A 6 9.13 4.51 -13.07
C ASP A 6 10.59 4.41 -12.57
N PHE A 7 11.45 3.74 -13.34
CA PHE A 7 12.86 3.52 -13.00
C PHE A 7 13.73 3.29 -14.26
N GLY A 8 15.04 3.10 -14.08
CA GLY A 8 15.95 2.74 -15.16
C GLY A 8 16.20 3.88 -16.16
N GLU A 9 16.49 3.54 -17.41
CA GLU A 9 16.82 4.49 -18.47
C GLU A 9 15.61 5.29 -18.98
N VAL A 10 14.39 4.85 -18.68
CA VAL A 10 13.13 5.51 -19.05
C VAL A 10 12.62 6.47 -17.97
N TYR A 11 13.24 6.46 -16.78
CA TYR A 11 12.84 7.27 -15.62
C TYR A 11 12.55 8.72 -15.99
N LYS A 12 11.44 9.27 -15.46
CA LYS A 12 11.02 10.66 -15.72
C LYS A 12 10.94 11.01 -17.22
N ASN A 13 10.40 10.10 -18.02
CA ASN A 13 10.24 10.27 -19.47
C ASN A 13 11.57 10.51 -20.22
N ALA A 14 12.70 10.02 -19.71
CA ALA A 14 14.02 10.26 -20.31
C ALA A 14 14.16 9.73 -21.76
N ARG A 15 13.27 8.82 -22.17
CA ARG A 15 13.18 8.26 -23.53
C ARG A 15 11.84 8.55 -24.21
N GLY A 16 11.16 9.62 -23.80
CA GLY A 16 9.79 9.96 -24.18
C GLY A 16 8.76 9.55 -23.13
N THR A 17 7.49 9.91 -23.33
CA THR A 17 6.42 9.57 -22.39
C THR A 17 6.23 8.05 -22.30
N ASN A 18 6.68 7.46 -21.19
CA ASN A 18 6.55 6.03 -20.91
C ASN A 18 5.27 5.73 -20.11
N ALA A 19 4.84 4.46 -20.07
CA ALA A 19 3.59 4.03 -19.44
C ALA A 19 3.71 3.87 -17.90
N THR A 20 4.12 4.94 -17.21
CA THR A 20 4.14 4.97 -15.73
C THR A 20 2.72 5.04 -15.16
N GLN A 21 2.54 4.69 -13.88
CA GLN A 21 1.28 4.85 -13.15
C GLN A 21 0.62 6.21 -13.35
N PHE A 22 1.41 7.29 -13.32
CA PHE A 22 0.92 8.65 -13.49
C PHE A 22 0.60 8.99 -14.96
N ASN A 23 1.40 8.51 -15.91
CA ASN A 23 1.20 8.80 -17.33
C ASN A 23 0.03 8.01 -17.94
N VAL A 24 -0.30 6.83 -17.40
CA VAL A 24 -1.47 6.05 -17.86
C VAL A 24 -2.79 6.51 -17.24
N SER A 25 -2.76 7.46 -16.31
CA SER A 25 -3.95 8.08 -15.73
C SER A 25 -4.84 8.71 -16.80
N GLY A 26 -6.13 8.39 -16.82
CA GLY A 26 -7.10 8.87 -17.80
C GLY A 26 -7.11 8.10 -19.13
N THR A 27 -6.34 7.02 -19.26
CA THR A 27 -6.28 6.20 -20.48
C THR A 27 -7.20 4.96 -20.43
N GLY A 28 -7.72 4.61 -19.24
CA GLY A 28 -8.45 3.36 -19.00
C GLY A 28 -7.55 2.11 -18.84
N ILE A 29 -6.21 2.25 -18.90
CA ILE A 29 -5.28 1.14 -18.69
C ILE A 29 -4.94 1.04 -17.19
N GLY A 30 -5.31 -0.10 -16.59
CA GLY A 30 -4.97 -0.42 -15.19
C GLY A 30 -3.47 -0.46 -14.87
N SER A 31 -3.09 -0.04 -13.67
CA SER A 31 -1.76 -0.25 -13.10
C SER A 31 -1.85 -0.82 -11.69
N PHE A 32 -0.89 -1.69 -11.32
CA PHE A 32 -0.78 -2.21 -9.96
C PHE A 32 -0.65 -1.08 -8.93
N ASN A 33 -1.43 -1.16 -7.86
CA ASN A 33 -1.37 -0.24 -6.74
C ASN A 33 -0.47 -0.82 -5.63
N ASP A 34 0.81 -0.53 -5.72
CA ASP A 34 1.82 -0.85 -4.70
C ASP A 34 1.57 -0.14 -3.37
N ARG A 35 0.92 1.03 -3.36
CA ARG A 35 0.66 1.78 -2.11
C ARG A 35 -0.23 1.02 -1.15
N ILE A 36 -1.33 0.45 -1.65
CA ILE A 36 -2.23 -0.35 -0.79
C ILE A 36 -1.56 -1.65 -0.34
N ARG A 37 -0.77 -2.31 -1.20
CA ARG A 37 0.00 -3.51 -0.84
C ARG A 37 0.92 -3.23 0.35
N ASP A 38 1.74 -2.18 0.23
CA ASP A 38 2.76 -1.83 1.22
C ASP A 38 2.13 -1.34 2.52
N ALA A 39 1.03 -0.58 2.45
CA ALA A 39 0.31 -0.13 3.65
C ALA A 39 -0.36 -1.29 4.41
N ILE A 40 -0.92 -2.27 3.69
CA ILE A 40 -1.53 -3.46 4.29
C ILE A 40 -0.45 -4.33 4.94
N LEU A 41 0.58 -4.72 4.20
CA LEU A 41 1.57 -5.70 4.66
C LEU A 41 2.68 -5.11 5.53
N GLY A 42 3.11 -3.89 5.25
CA GLY A 42 4.18 -3.19 5.96
C GLY A 42 5.52 -3.21 5.25
N GLY A 43 6.15 -2.03 5.17
CA GLY A 43 7.44 -1.84 4.52
C GLY A 43 7.32 -1.87 3.00
N SER A 44 8.31 -2.46 2.34
CA SER A 44 8.31 -2.71 0.90
C SER A 44 9.14 -3.96 0.61
N PRO A 45 9.06 -4.53 -0.61
CA PRO A 45 9.90 -5.67 -1.00
C PRO A 45 11.42 -5.44 -0.91
N PHE A 46 11.84 -4.17 -0.85
CA PHE A 46 13.26 -3.78 -0.76
C PHE A 46 13.63 -3.24 0.64
N GLY A 47 12.66 -3.20 1.56
CA GLY A 47 12.85 -2.73 2.93
C GLY A 47 13.23 -3.85 3.89
N HIS A 48 13.25 -3.54 5.19
CA HIS A 48 13.53 -4.55 6.21
C HIS A 48 12.34 -5.55 6.27
N PRO A 49 12.60 -6.87 6.22
CA PRO A 49 11.53 -7.88 6.13
C PRO A 49 10.56 -7.85 7.32
N LEU A 50 11.04 -7.49 8.50
CA LEU A 50 10.24 -7.43 9.73
C LEU A 50 9.47 -6.10 9.93
N GLN A 51 9.50 -5.18 8.97
CA GLN A 51 8.67 -3.97 9.06
C GLN A 51 7.18 -4.36 8.97
N GLN A 52 6.41 -4.01 10.00
CA GLN A 52 4.98 -4.32 10.10
C GLN A 52 4.15 -3.24 9.41
N GLY A 53 2.95 -3.63 9.01
CA GLY A 53 1.93 -2.79 8.39
C GLY A 53 0.60 -2.96 9.10
N PHE A 54 -0.45 -2.45 8.47
CA PHE A 54 -1.78 -2.38 9.06
C PHE A 54 -2.32 -3.75 9.49
N ILE A 55 -2.14 -4.79 8.67
CA ILE A 55 -2.67 -6.14 8.99
C ILE A 55 -1.66 -7.02 9.69
N THR A 56 -0.37 -6.66 9.72
CA THR A 56 0.70 -7.52 10.26
C THR A 56 1.09 -7.18 11.70
N GLY A 57 0.33 -6.30 12.37
CA GLY A 57 0.42 -6.06 13.81
C GLY A 57 1.12 -4.76 14.23
N LEU A 58 1.35 -3.82 13.31
CA LEU A 58 1.98 -2.54 13.66
C LEU A 58 1.19 -1.84 14.80
N ALA A 59 1.91 -1.37 15.82
CA ALA A 59 1.41 -0.80 17.08
C ALA A 59 0.63 -1.78 17.99
N LEU A 60 -0.29 -2.55 17.43
CA LEU A 60 -1.24 -3.39 18.16
C LEU A 60 -0.61 -4.68 18.69
N GLU A 61 0.27 -5.28 17.90
CA GLU A 61 0.88 -6.59 18.13
C GLU A 61 2.35 -6.54 17.67
N PRO A 62 3.26 -5.85 18.41
CA PRO A 62 4.65 -5.65 17.98
C PRO A 62 5.43 -6.96 17.85
N ASN A 63 6.20 -7.10 16.77
CA ASN A 63 6.95 -8.33 16.48
C ASN A 63 8.38 -8.36 17.05
N GLY A 64 8.81 -7.31 17.76
CA GLY A 64 10.16 -7.18 18.34
C GLY A 64 11.20 -6.51 17.43
N HIS A 65 10.84 -6.17 16.18
CA HIS A 65 11.62 -5.25 15.35
C HIS A 65 11.43 -3.81 15.84
N ASP A 66 12.48 -3.00 15.75
CA ASP A 66 12.41 -1.58 16.11
C ASP A 66 11.79 -0.76 14.98
N HIS A 67 10.55 -0.30 15.16
CA HIS A 67 9.84 0.61 14.26
C HIS A 67 9.95 2.08 14.69
N GLY A 68 10.81 2.39 15.68
CA GLY A 68 11.00 3.72 16.24
C GLY A 68 10.19 3.98 17.52
N SER A 69 10.06 5.26 17.89
CA SER A 69 9.29 5.66 19.07
C SER A 69 7.81 5.31 18.94
N ALA A 70 7.09 5.19 20.06
CA ALA A 70 5.65 4.95 20.05
C ALA A 70 4.89 5.98 19.17
N SER A 71 5.27 7.26 19.24
CA SER A 71 4.70 8.30 18.37
C SER A 71 4.98 8.10 16.88
N ALA A 72 6.14 7.56 16.51
CA ALA A 72 6.47 7.26 15.12
C ALA A 72 5.66 6.06 14.62
N VAL A 73 5.48 5.04 15.47
CA VAL A 73 4.66 3.87 15.19
C VAL A 73 3.18 4.24 15.01
N ASP A 74 2.64 5.05 15.91
CA ASP A 74 1.25 5.54 15.83
C ASP A 74 1.03 6.36 14.56
N HIS A 75 1.98 7.26 14.24
CA HIS A 75 1.93 8.03 13.01
C HIS A 75 2.00 7.13 11.76
N MET A 76 2.90 6.14 11.74
CA MET A 76 3.03 5.20 10.63
C MET A 76 1.74 4.41 10.40
N LEU A 77 1.13 3.89 11.47
CA LEU A 77 -0.16 3.18 11.38
C LEU A 77 -1.27 4.10 10.84
N ALA A 78 -1.31 5.34 11.30
CA ALA A 78 -2.32 6.31 10.87
C ALA A 78 -2.17 6.69 9.39
N VAL A 79 -0.92 6.86 8.91
CA VAL A 79 -0.61 7.10 7.49
C VAL A 79 -0.99 5.88 6.63
N MET A 80 -0.67 4.67 7.07
CA MET A 80 -1.06 3.44 6.35
C MET A 80 -2.58 3.31 6.23
N LYS A 81 -3.33 3.68 7.27
CA LYS A 81 -4.79 3.72 7.22
C LYS A 81 -5.28 4.69 6.14
N ASP A 82 -4.71 5.89 6.03
CA ASP A 82 -5.07 6.83 4.95
C ASP A 82 -4.75 6.25 3.55
N HIS A 83 -3.59 5.60 3.38
CA HIS A 83 -3.20 4.94 2.13
C HIS A 83 -4.18 3.83 1.73
N ILE A 84 -4.60 3.01 2.71
CA ILE A 84 -5.57 1.94 2.50
C ILE A 84 -6.94 2.52 2.11
N GLN A 85 -7.40 3.56 2.79
CA GLN A 85 -8.68 4.21 2.47
C GLN A 85 -8.69 4.78 1.04
N VAL A 86 -7.60 5.44 0.63
CA VAL A 86 -7.44 5.91 -0.76
C VAL A 86 -7.41 4.75 -1.75
N GLY A 87 -6.66 3.68 -1.45
CA GLY A 87 -6.60 2.50 -2.31
C GLY A 87 -7.96 1.79 -2.44
N MET A 88 -8.71 1.65 -1.34
CA MET A 88 -10.06 1.08 -1.33
C MET A 88 -11.07 1.92 -2.12
N ALA A 89 -10.87 3.25 -2.20
CA ALA A 89 -11.60 4.16 -3.08
C ALA A 89 -10.98 4.22 -4.50
N ALA A 90 -10.52 3.07 -4.99
CA ALA A 90 -9.93 2.85 -6.30
C ALA A 90 -8.72 3.75 -6.65
N ASN A 91 -7.96 4.19 -5.64
CA ASN A 91 -6.76 5.02 -5.77
C ASN A 91 -6.95 6.29 -6.63
N LEU A 92 -8.16 6.86 -6.55
CA LEU A 92 -8.59 8.01 -7.36
C LEU A 92 -7.96 9.31 -6.88
N LYS A 93 -7.42 10.10 -7.81
CA LYS A 93 -6.77 11.39 -7.51
C LYS A 93 -7.69 12.36 -6.79
N ASP A 94 -8.94 12.45 -7.24
CA ASP A 94 -9.92 13.44 -6.77
C ASP A 94 -10.86 12.91 -5.68
N PHE A 95 -10.69 11.66 -5.22
CA PHE A 95 -11.44 11.16 -4.07
C PHE A 95 -11.05 11.94 -2.82
N VAL A 96 -12.05 12.44 -2.10
CA VAL A 96 -11.85 13.26 -0.90
C VAL A 96 -12.05 12.41 0.35
N LEU A 97 -11.08 12.49 1.27
CA LEU A 97 -11.13 11.83 2.58
C LEU A 97 -10.68 12.77 3.69
N THR A 98 -11.08 12.46 4.92
CA THR A 98 -10.45 13.04 6.11
C THR A 98 -9.20 12.24 6.45
N ASN A 99 -8.02 12.86 6.35
CA ASN A 99 -6.75 12.22 6.67
C ASN A 99 -6.57 12.01 8.18
N HIS A 100 -5.48 11.36 8.58
CA HIS A 100 -5.16 11.13 9.99
C HIS A 100 -4.93 12.40 10.83
N GLU A 101 -4.69 13.54 10.19
CA GLU A 101 -4.58 14.86 10.85
C GLU A 101 -5.94 15.53 11.03
N GLY A 102 -7.04 14.91 10.57
CA GLY A 102 -8.39 15.46 10.64
C GLY A 102 -8.72 16.47 9.54
N GLN A 103 -7.89 16.57 8.50
CA GLN A 103 -8.06 17.50 7.39
C GLN A 103 -8.75 16.82 6.21
N GLU A 104 -9.67 17.55 5.55
CA GLU A 104 -10.24 17.12 4.28
C GLU A 104 -9.23 17.34 3.16
N VAL A 105 -8.85 16.26 2.47
CA VAL A 105 -7.83 16.26 1.42
C VAL A 105 -8.24 15.30 0.30
N LYS A 106 -7.69 15.50 -0.89
CA LYS A 106 -7.81 14.60 -2.03
C LYS A 106 -6.81 13.43 -1.94
N GLY A 107 -7.12 12.32 -2.59
CA GLY A 107 -6.22 11.16 -2.67
C GLY A 107 -4.83 11.50 -3.24
N CYS A 108 -4.75 12.46 -4.16
CA CYS A 108 -3.47 12.93 -4.73
C CYS A 108 -2.68 13.86 -3.80
N GLU A 109 -3.29 14.35 -2.73
CA GLU A 109 -2.66 15.18 -1.71
C GLU A 109 -2.04 14.33 -0.60
N ILE A 110 -2.51 13.10 -0.41
CA ILE A 110 -1.84 12.10 0.43
C ILE A 110 -0.51 11.69 -0.22
N ARG A 111 0.57 11.71 0.55
CA ARG A 111 1.93 11.47 0.07
C ARG A 111 2.53 10.19 0.62
N MET A 112 3.35 9.55 -0.20
CA MET A 112 4.34 8.55 0.20
C MET A 112 5.54 9.23 0.87
N HIS A 113 6.42 8.43 1.48
CA HIS A 113 7.64 8.93 2.14
C HIS A 113 8.56 9.73 1.19
N ASP A 114 8.60 9.39 -0.09
CA ASP A 114 9.37 10.06 -1.14
C ASP A 114 8.67 11.30 -1.75
N ARG A 115 7.51 11.68 -1.18
CA ARG A 115 6.62 12.77 -1.60
C ARG A 115 5.85 12.52 -2.90
N THR A 116 5.90 11.30 -3.46
CA THR A 116 5.00 10.94 -4.55
C THR A 116 3.55 10.87 -4.05
N PRO A 117 2.56 11.27 -4.86
CA PRO A 117 1.16 11.04 -4.53
C PRO A 117 0.86 9.55 -4.32
N VAL A 118 -0.03 9.25 -3.38
CA VAL A 118 -0.61 7.91 -3.24
C VAL A 118 -1.52 7.61 -4.42
N ALA A 119 -2.49 8.49 -4.67
CA ALA A 119 -3.44 8.33 -5.75
C ALA A 119 -2.90 8.79 -7.10
N PHE A 120 -3.11 7.97 -8.13
CA PHE A 120 -2.76 8.29 -9.50
C PHE A 120 -3.94 8.11 -10.48
N ALA A 121 -4.97 7.34 -10.14
CA ALA A 121 -6.01 6.96 -11.09
C ALA A 121 -7.01 8.11 -11.34
N SER A 122 -7.54 8.16 -12.56
CA SER A 122 -8.67 9.02 -12.92
C SER A 122 -10.00 8.25 -12.96
N SER A 123 -9.96 6.92 -13.02
CA SER A 123 -11.12 6.02 -13.03
C SER A 123 -10.81 4.74 -12.25
N PRO A 124 -11.79 4.07 -11.61
CA PRO A 124 -11.55 2.84 -10.86
C PRO A 124 -10.89 1.72 -11.66
N SER A 125 -11.23 1.60 -12.95
CA SER A 125 -10.64 0.61 -13.87
C SER A 125 -9.12 0.76 -14.08
N GLU A 126 -8.55 1.90 -13.67
CA GLU A 126 -7.12 2.18 -13.78
C GLU A 126 -6.31 1.66 -12.58
N THR A 127 -6.98 1.11 -11.57
CA THR A 127 -6.37 0.64 -10.34
C THR A 127 -6.47 -0.89 -10.24
N VAL A 128 -5.32 -1.55 -10.09
CA VAL A 128 -5.26 -2.97 -9.75
C VAL A 128 -4.78 -3.09 -8.31
N ASN A 129 -5.73 -3.16 -7.38
CA ASN A 129 -5.44 -3.39 -5.96
C ASN A 129 -5.01 -4.85 -5.74
N TYR A 130 -3.98 -5.05 -4.93
CA TYR A 130 -3.45 -6.37 -4.61
C TYR A 130 -2.70 -6.37 -3.27
N VAL A 131 -2.53 -7.56 -2.69
CA VAL A 131 -1.70 -7.80 -1.49
C VAL A 131 -0.65 -8.90 -1.71
N SER A 132 -0.69 -9.59 -2.84
CA SER A 132 0.29 -10.61 -3.20
C SER A 132 0.23 -10.88 -4.69
N ALA A 133 1.35 -11.30 -5.27
CA ALA A 133 1.49 -11.67 -6.66
C ALA A 133 2.46 -12.87 -6.78
N HIS A 134 3.00 -13.12 -7.97
CA HIS A 134 3.93 -14.21 -8.21
C HIS A 134 5.38 -13.84 -7.83
N ASP A 135 5.68 -12.54 -7.83
CA ASP A 135 6.90 -11.95 -7.32
C ASP A 135 6.77 -11.66 -5.82
N ASN A 136 7.92 -11.60 -5.14
CA ASN A 136 8.06 -11.42 -3.68
C ASN A 136 7.47 -12.59 -2.87
N GLU A 137 7.31 -12.41 -1.56
CA GLU A 137 6.71 -13.41 -0.68
C GLU A 137 5.23 -13.62 -0.98
N THR A 138 4.75 -14.87 -0.79
CA THR A 138 3.31 -15.13 -0.78
C THR A 138 2.63 -14.37 0.36
N LEU A 139 1.32 -14.16 0.28
CA LEU A 139 0.58 -13.48 1.37
C LEU A 139 0.79 -14.18 2.73
N PHE A 140 0.73 -15.51 2.73
CA PHE A 140 0.90 -16.28 3.96
C PHE A 140 2.32 -16.18 4.51
N ASP A 141 3.33 -16.18 3.65
CA ASP A 141 4.73 -16.02 4.05
C ASP A 141 4.99 -14.60 4.58
N ALA A 142 4.46 -13.56 3.94
CA ALA A 142 4.58 -12.18 4.40
C ALA A 142 3.92 -11.97 5.78
N VAL A 143 2.73 -12.53 6.00
CA VAL A 143 2.07 -12.52 7.31
C VAL A 143 2.88 -13.33 8.34
N SER A 144 3.41 -14.49 7.95
CA SER A 144 4.20 -15.34 8.84
C SER A 144 5.49 -14.67 9.29
N LEU A 145 6.16 -13.98 8.37
CA LEU A 145 7.40 -13.26 8.58
C LEU A 145 7.21 -12.01 9.47
N LYS A 146 6.13 -11.26 9.24
CA LYS A 146 5.93 -9.94 9.87
C LYS A 146 5.13 -9.98 11.16
N ALA A 147 4.20 -10.91 11.32
CA ALA A 147 3.40 -10.99 12.53
C ALA A 147 4.19 -11.61 13.70
N PRO A 148 3.90 -11.25 14.97
CA PRO A 148 4.65 -11.73 16.12
C PRO A 148 4.77 -13.25 16.17
N ALA A 149 5.95 -13.76 16.51
CA ALA A 149 6.24 -15.19 16.56
C ALA A 149 5.28 -15.98 17.46
N ARG A 150 4.72 -15.34 18.50
CA ARG A 150 3.76 -15.95 19.43
C ARG A 150 2.37 -16.24 18.84
N LEU A 151 2.00 -15.62 17.72
CA LEU A 151 0.67 -15.83 17.13
C LEU A 151 0.57 -17.22 16.49
N THR A 152 -0.57 -17.84 16.75
CA THR A 152 -0.97 -19.14 16.22
C THR A 152 -1.23 -19.08 14.72
N VAL A 153 -1.25 -20.24 14.07
CA VAL A 153 -1.64 -20.34 12.66
C VAL A 153 -3.08 -19.88 12.42
N GLU A 154 -4.00 -20.11 13.36
CA GLU A 154 -5.39 -19.67 13.24
C GLU A 154 -5.51 -18.14 13.21
N GLU A 155 -4.76 -17.45 14.07
CA GLU A 155 -4.69 -15.99 14.07
C GLU A 155 -4.10 -15.46 12.75
N ARG A 156 -3.02 -16.09 12.25
CA ARG A 156 -2.42 -15.73 10.95
C ARG A 156 -3.36 -15.99 9.78
N CYS A 157 -4.19 -17.04 9.83
CA CYS A 157 -5.24 -17.29 8.83
C CYS A 157 -6.28 -16.15 8.81
N ARG A 158 -6.67 -15.63 9.98
CA ARG A 158 -7.56 -14.47 10.06
C ARG A 158 -6.93 -13.20 9.48
N MET A 159 -5.63 -12.97 9.73
CA MET A 159 -4.88 -11.86 9.13
C MET A 159 -4.81 -11.98 7.61
N ASN A 160 -4.53 -13.18 7.07
CA ASN A 160 -4.57 -13.46 5.64
C ASN A 160 -5.97 -13.17 5.05
N HIS A 161 -7.02 -13.68 5.68
CA HIS A 161 -8.39 -13.46 5.24
C HIS A 161 -8.77 -11.99 5.24
N LEU A 162 -8.35 -11.22 6.25
CA LEU A 162 -8.57 -9.78 6.31
C LEU A 162 -7.86 -9.06 5.15
N ALA A 163 -6.60 -9.39 4.88
CA ALA A 163 -5.85 -8.80 3.77
C ALA A 163 -6.53 -9.05 2.41
N THR A 164 -6.97 -10.28 2.14
CA THR A 164 -7.72 -10.59 0.91
C THR A 164 -9.10 -9.92 0.87
N SER A 165 -9.75 -9.76 2.02
CA SER A 165 -11.07 -9.12 2.12
C SER A 165 -11.01 -7.62 1.80
N ILE A 166 -9.96 -6.92 2.23
CA ILE A 166 -9.74 -5.51 1.89
C ILE A 166 -9.68 -5.33 0.35
N ILE A 167 -9.01 -6.25 -0.35
CA ILE A 167 -8.93 -6.22 -1.81
C ILE A 167 -10.27 -6.60 -2.45
N ALA A 168 -10.89 -7.70 -2.02
CA ALA A 168 -12.15 -8.19 -2.58
C ALA A 168 -13.33 -7.23 -2.41
N LEU A 169 -13.27 -6.35 -1.39
CA LEU A 169 -14.31 -5.36 -1.08
C LEU A 169 -13.89 -3.93 -1.46
N SER A 170 -12.78 -3.75 -2.18
CA SER A 170 -12.39 -2.44 -2.74
C SER A 170 -13.25 -2.07 -3.96
N GLN A 171 -13.34 -0.77 -4.27
CA GLN A 171 -14.19 -0.20 -5.32
C GLN A 171 -13.61 -0.34 -6.73
#